data_AF-A0A9E4G397-F1
#
_entry.id   AF-A0A9E4G397-F1
#
_cell.length_a   1.000
_cell.length_b   1.000
_cell.length_c   1.000
_cell.angle_alpha   90.00
_cell.angle_beta   90.00
_cell.angle_gamma   90.00
#
_symmetry.space_group_name_H-M   'P 1'
#
loop_
_entity.id
_entity.type
_entity.pdbx_description
1 polymer ?
#
loop_
_entity_poly.entity_id
_entity_poly.type
_entity_poly.pdbx_seq_one_letter_code
_entity_poly.pdbx_strand_id
1 'polypeptide(L)'
;GRNQARMIAEVIEAGMTAQDELRQAIQMMQNGQAEAAANQLNRLANSPGLDAQARAAAYVWLAESRGDRDFKVRCLERALEHDPNNAQIRHGLKQLRAAPAQPRHLPAIRQKRESARQLQQTPRAVGIDGGANGLASAAFIAGDGLLATTSYAVGSALRVAVHISGEQEVSGAVVRRYPQHDLALIATPLSLARKPAIAPPSLAAENLSFTAFSSTGARLRGQLSRADRGRSTPWLATNIHPIQLPDAGGDPLYDAQGQLIGLLTRNSDNSGAALAIKISHIQALADGLRRERQLLPHAGYCPTCGSLTQAGRYGGRSCETCGSALAADGRGASAEPDRDALRQLYGESEAQPCTHCRARVGQYEGRCLRCGQRQSSRAAASG
;
A
#
# COMPACT_ATOMS: atom_id res chain seq x y z
N GLY A 1 -2.57 46.34 -27.25
CA GLY A 1 -3.54 45.53 -28.01
C GLY A 1 -2.91 44.28 -28.60
N ARG A 2 -2.34 44.35 -29.81
CA ARG A 2 -1.85 43.16 -30.55
C ARG A 2 -0.60 42.48 -29.96
N ASN A 3 0.30 43.24 -29.33
CA ASN A 3 1.50 42.67 -28.70
C ASN A 3 1.19 41.91 -27.40
N GLN A 4 0.11 42.25 -26.69
CA GLN A 4 -0.28 41.59 -25.44
C GLN A 4 -0.99 40.25 -25.72
N ALA A 5 -1.78 40.16 -26.80
CA ALA A 5 -2.39 38.92 -27.25
C ALA A 5 -1.35 37.91 -27.79
N ARG A 6 -0.28 38.39 -28.44
CA ARG A 6 0.81 37.53 -28.92
C ARG A 6 1.67 36.98 -27.78
N MET A 7 1.93 37.79 -26.76
CA MET A 7 2.68 37.35 -25.58
C MET A 7 1.88 36.37 -24.71
N ILE A 8 0.55 36.47 -24.68
CA ILE A 8 -0.33 35.49 -24.01
C ILE A 8 -0.43 34.19 -24.83
N ALA A 9 -0.44 34.26 -26.17
CA ALA A 9 -0.41 33.07 -27.02
C ALA A 9 0.92 32.30 -26.96
N GLU A 10 2.07 33.00 -26.94
CA GLU A 10 3.40 32.37 -26.80
C GLU A 10 3.62 31.75 -25.40
N VAL A 11 2.91 32.20 -24.36
CA VAL A 11 2.99 31.61 -23.00
C VAL A 11 2.03 30.42 -22.81
N ILE A 12 0.98 30.29 -23.63
CA ILE A 12 0.04 29.15 -23.59
C ILE A 12 0.53 27.95 -24.43
N GLU A 13 1.47 28.16 -25.36
CA GLU A 13 2.13 27.09 -26.15
C GLU A 13 3.41 26.53 -25.52
N ALA A 14 3.73 26.87 -24.27
CA ALA A 14 4.70 26.10 -23.49
C ALA A 14 4.07 24.75 -23.11
N GLY A 15 3.95 23.86 -24.09
CA GLY A 15 3.42 22.51 -23.93
C GLY A 15 4.10 21.82 -22.76
N MET A 16 3.32 21.05 -21.98
CA MET A 16 3.85 20.28 -20.87
C MET A 16 5.08 19.49 -21.32
N THR A 17 6.18 19.64 -20.58
CA THR A 17 7.39 18.88 -20.90
C THR A 17 7.17 17.40 -20.55
N ALA A 18 7.94 16.49 -21.17
CA ALA A 18 7.88 15.07 -20.82
C ALA A 18 8.18 14.81 -19.33
N GLN A 19 8.99 15.68 -18.70
CA GLN A 19 9.28 15.63 -17.27
C GLN A 19 8.06 16.03 -16.44
N ASP A 20 7.28 17.02 -16.86
CA ASP A 20 6.03 17.41 -16.18
C ASP A 20 4.97 16.30 -16.31
N GLU A 21 4.86 15.67 -17.48
CA GLU A 21 4.00 14.50 -17.68
C GLU A 21 4.40 13.32 -16.79
N LEU A 22 5.70 13.09 -16.57
CA LEU A 22 6.17 12.05 -15.65
C LEU A 22 5.77 12.36 -14.20
N ARG A 23 5.97 13.60 -13.74
CA ARG A 23 5.54 14.01 -12.38
C ARG A 23 4.04 13.85 -12.20
N GLN A 24 3.26 14.24 -13.22
CA GLN A 24 1.80 14.06 -13.20
C GLN A 24 1.41 12.58 -13.09
N ALA A 25 2.04 11.70 -13.87
CA ALA A 25 1.74 10.27 -13.84
C ALA A 25 2.08 9.63 -12.47
N ILE A 26 3.18 10.05 -11.84
CA ILE A 26 3.55 9.64 -10.47
C ILE A 26 2.48 10.11 -9.47
N GLN A 27 2.03 11.36 -9.59
CA GLN A 27 1.00 11.90 -8.70
C GLN A 27 -0.34 11.18 -8.88
N MET A 28 -0.71 10.82 -10.10
CA MET A 28 -1.88 9.98 -10.38
C MET A 28 -1.77 8.61 -9.70
N MET A 29 -0.59 7.98 -9.75
CA MET A 29 -0.32 6.71 -9.03
C MET A 29 -0.54 6.87 -7.52
N GLN A 30 0.02 7.93 -6.93
CA GLN A 30 -0.12 8.24 -5.50
C GLN A 30 -1.58 8.53 -5.09
N ASN A 31 -2.36 9.12 -6.00
CA ASN A 31 -3.79 9.38 -5.80
C ASN A 31 -4.69 8.16 -6.06
N GLY A 32 -4.12 6.98 -6.31
CA GLY A 32 -4.87 5.74 -6.53
C GLY A 32 -5.40 5.56 -7.95
N GLN A 33 -5.05 6.45 -8.89
CA GLN A 33 -5.41 6.33 -10.32
C GLN A 33 -4.41 5.43 -11.06
N ALA A 34 -4.18 4.22 -10.51
CA ALA A 34 -3.06 3.36 -10.90
C ALA A 34 -3.06 2.98 -12.39
N GLU A 35 -4.22 2.68 -12.98
CA GLU A 35 -4.31 2.26 -14.38
C GLU A 35 -3.97 3.39 -15.35
N ALA A 36 -4.58 4.57 -15.17
CA ALA A 36 -4.35 5.73 -16.02
C ALA A 36 -2.88 6.18 -15.95
N ALA A 37 -2.31 6.19 -14.74
CA ALA A 37 -0.90 6.45 -14.51
C ALA A 37 0.00 5.39 -15.16
N ALA A 38 -0.32 4.09 -15.07
CA ALA A 38 0.45 3.02 -15.71
C ALA A 38 0.49 3.18 -17.24
N ASN A 39 -0.64 3.52 -17.85
CA ASN A 39 -0.72 3.78 -19.29
C ASN A 39 0.13 4.99 -19.69
N GLN A 40 0.10 6.07 -18.89
CA GLN A 40 0.92 7.26 -19.13
C GLN A 40 2.41 6.97 -18.93
N LEU A 41 2.80 6.30 -17.85
CA LEU A 41 4.18 5.88 -17.56
C LEU A 41 4.74 4.99 -18.67
N ASN A 42 3.96 4.03 -19.16
CA ASN A 42 4.39 3.17 -20.26
C ASN A 42 4.60 3.96 -21.56
N ARG A 43 3.73 4.93 -21.87
CA ARG A 43 3.92 5.82 -23.04
C ARG A 43 5.19 6.66 -22.90
N LEU A 44 5.38 7.26 -21.73
CA LEU A 44 6.52 8.11 -21.41
C LEU A 44 7.85 7.34 -21.44
N ALA A 45 7.89 6.14 -20.85
CA ALA A 45 9.11 5.32 -20.83
C ALA A 45 9.60 4.94 -22.24
N ASN A 46 8.71 4.94 -23.23
CA ASN A 46 9.02 4.68 -24.64
C ASN A 46 9.18 5.95 -25.48
N SER A 47 8.92 7.14 -24.94
CA SER A 47 9.05 8.41 -25.68
C SER A 47 10.52 8.86 -25.74
N PRO A 48 10.96 9.58 -26.79
CA PRO A 48 12.33 10.09 -26.87
C PRO A 48 12.60 11.30 -25.95
N GLY A 49 11.55 11.90 -25.37
CA GLY A 49 11.66 13.16 -24.60
C GLY A 49 12.13 13.00 -23.15
N LEU A 50 12.23 11.77 -22.63
CA LEU A 50 12.79 11.51 -21.31
C LEU A 50 14.28 11.17 -21.39
N ASP A 51 15.06 11.84 -20.54
CA ASP A 51 16.43 11.45 -20.23
C ASP A 51 16.48 10.05 -19.59
N ALA A 52 17.68 9.47 -19.51
CA ALA A 52 17.89 8.11 -19.05
C ALA A 52 17.42 7.90 -17.60
N GLN A 53 17.66 8.86 -16.72
CA GLN A 53 17.30 8.77 -15.30
C GLN A 53 15.78 8.84 -15.10
N ALA A 54 15.11 9.78 -15.79
CA ALA A 54 13.66 9.91 -15.76
C ALA A 54 12.97 8.68 -16.36
N ARG A 55 13.55 8.07 -17.39
CA ARG A 55 13.06 6.82 -17.98
C ARG A 55 13.21 5.62 -17.04
N ALA A 56 14.34 5.50 -16.35
CA ALA A 56 14.52 4.52 -15.29
C ALA A 56 13.46 4.69 -14.19
N ALA A 57 13.23 5.93 -13.74
CA ALA A 57 12.17 6.23 -12.77
C ALA A 57 10.77 5.84 -13.27
N ALA A 58 10.45 6.10 -14.54
CA ALA A 58 9.18 5.71 -15.12
C ALA A 58 8.95 4.18 -15.08
N TYR A 59 9.98 3.39 -15.38
CA TYR A 59 9.92 1.93 -15.29
C TYR A 59 9.77 1.42 -13.85
N VAL A 60 10.44 2.06 -12.87
CA VAL A 60 10.27 1.73 -11.45
C VAL A 60 8.83 1.97 -11.00
N TRP A 61 8.24 3.11 -11.35
CA TRP A 61 6.83 3.39 -11.04
C TRP A 61 5.87 2.49 -11.80
N LEU A 62 6.21 2.11 -13.04
CA LEU A 62 5.42 1.16 -13.80
C LEU A 62 5.41 -0.21 -13.10
N ALA A 63 6.54 -0.68 -12.56
CA ALA A 63 6.60 -1.92 -11.76
C ALA A 63 5.60 -1.89 -10.59
N GLU A 64 5.45 -0.75 -9.91
CA GLU A 64 4.53 -0.60 -8.78
C GLU A 64 3.04 -0.62 -9.17
N SER A 65 2.72 -0.37 -10.44
CA SER A 65 1.33 -0.39 -10.90
C SER A 65 0.70 -1.78 -10.94
N ARG A 66 1.50 -2.86 -10.84
CA ARG A 66 1.02 -4.25 -10.92
C ARG A 66 1.67 -5.12 -9.85
N GLY A 67 0.87 -6.04 -9.30
CA GLY A 67 1.36 -7.04 -8.33
C GLY A 67 2.06 -8.26 -8.96
N ASP A 68 2.18 -8.31 -10.29
CA ASP A 68 2.81 -9.44 -10.99
C ASP A 68 4.33 -9.38 -10.87
N ARG A 69 4.93 -10.42 -10.26
CA ARG A 69 6.36 -10.48 -9.97
C ARG A 69 7.20 -10.42 -11.26
N ASP A 70 6.82 -11.17 -12.28
CA ASP A 70 7.60 -11.24 -13.53
C ASP A 70 7.55 -9.90 -14.26
N PHE A 71 6.40 -9.23 -14.25
CA PHE A 71 6.27 -7.87 -14.73
C PHE A 71 7.17 -6.89 -13.96
N LYS A 72 7.17 -6.93 -12.62
CA LYS A 72 8.07 -6.10 -11.80
C LYS A 72 9.53 -6.33 -12.16
N VAL A 73 9.96 -7.60 -12.27
CA VAL A 73 11.33 -7.97 -12.67
C VAL A 73 11.71 -7.36 -14.02
N ARG A 74 10.87 -7.53 -15.06
CA ARG A 74 11.14 -6.97 -16.39
C ARG A 74 11.22 -5.44 -16.38
N CYS A 75 10.35 -4.78 -15.62
CA CYS A 75 10.38 -3.32 -15.48
C CYS A 75 11.68 -2.85 -14.80
N LEU A 76 12.09 -3.48 -13.71
CA LEU A 76 13.34 -3.11 -13.02
C LEU A 76 14.59 -3.42 -13.84
N GLU A 77 14.58 -4.49 -14.63
CA GLU A 77 15.67 -4.78 -15.60
C GLU A 77 15.80 -3.68 -16.63
N ARG A 78 14.68 -3.26 -17.26
CA ARG A 78 14.67 -2.11 -18.18
C ARG A 78 15.09 -0.81 -17.52
N ALA A 79 14.76 -0.63 -16.24
CA ALA A 79 15.21 0.55 -15.50
C ALA A 79 16.74 0.56 -15.33
N LEU A 80 17.38 -0.59 -15.09
CA LEU A 80 18.83 -0.73 -15.02
C LEU A 80 19.54 -0.58 -16.37
N GLU A 81 18.87 -0.89 -17.48
CA GLU A 81 19.40 -0.61 -18.83
C GLU A 81 19.61 0.90 -19.04
N HIS A 82 18.78 1.75 -18.42
CA HIS A 82 18.88 3.20 -18.51
C HIS A 82 19.70 3.84 -17.39
N ASP A 83 19.69 3.27 -16.18
CA ASP A 83 20.52 3.71 -15.06
C ASP A 83 21.24 2.51 -14.40
N PRO A 84 22.35 2.03 -15.00
CA PRO A 84 23.06 0.84 -14.52
C PRO A 84 23.63 1.01 -13.12
N ASN A 85 23.85 2.25 -12.66
CA ASN A 85 24.48 2.58 -11.39
C ASN A 85 23.49 2.70 -10.24
N ASN A 86 22.18 2.61 -10.49
CA ASN A 86 21.15 2.73 -9.47
C ASN A 86 21.18 1.58 -8.43
N ALA A 87 21.72 1.87 -7.24
CA ALA A 87 21.83 0.88 -6.17
C ALA A 87 20.47 0.38 -5.67
N GLN A 88 19.46 1.25 -5.64
CA GLN A 88 18.12 0.92 -5.17
C GLN A 88 17.43 -0.10 -6.10
N ILE A 89 17.50 0.11 -7.41
CA ILE A 89 16.89 -0.81 -8.39
C ILE A 89 17.58 -2.17 -8.35
N ARG A 90 18.92 -2.21 -8.27
CA ARG A 90 19.66 -3.48 -8.12
C ARG A 90 19.26 -4.23 -6.86
N HIS A 91 19.10 -3.53 -5.74
CA HIS A 91 18.68 -4.13 -4.49
C HIS A 91 17.26 -4.70 -4.58
N GLY A 92 16.31 -3.92 -5.10
CA GLY A 92 14.93 -4.37 -5.31
C GLY A 92 14.83 -5.59 -6.24
N LEU A 93 15.60 -5.60 -7.32
CA LEU A 93 15.68 -6.74 -8.24
C LEU A 93 16.27 -7.99 -7.56
N LYS A 94 17.34 -7.82 -6.76
CA LYS A 94 17.92 -8.91 -5.97
C LYS A 94 16.90 -9.49 -4.98
N GLN A 95 16.17 -8.65 -4.27
CA GLN A 95 15.11 -9.07 -3.34
C GLN A 95 13.99 -9.82 -4.08
N LEU A 96 13.48 -9.26 -5.18
CA LEU A 96 12.43 -9.90 -5.96
C LEU A 96 12.87 -11.24 -6.55
N ARG A 97 14.16 -11.43 -6.88
CA ARG A 97 14.69 -12.71 -7.35
C ARG A 97 14.93 -13.70 -6.20
N ALA A 98 15.48 -13.23 -5.09
CA ALA A 98 15.81 -14.05 -3.92
C ALA A 98 14.57 -14.49 -3.13
N ALA A 99 13.49 -13.70 -3.15
CA ALA A 99 12.24 -14.08 -2.53
C ALA A 99 11.79 -15.42 -3.15
N PRO A 100 11.55 -16.49 -2.36
CA PRO A 100 10.93 -17.69 -2.89
C PRO A 100 9.62 -17.27 -3.56
N ALA A 101 9.25 -17.92 -4.68
CA ALA A 101 7.92 -17.72 -5.27
C ALA A 101 6.93 -17.84 -4.12
N GLN A 102 6.24 -16.74 -3.77
CA GLN A 102 5.43 -16.68 -2.56
C GLN A 102 4.61 -17.96 -2.53
N PRO A 103 4.76 -18.81 -1.49
CA PRO A 103 4.06 -20.09 -1.47
C PRO A 103 2.58 -19.78 -1.68
N ARG A 104 2.05 -20.15 -2.86
CA ARG A 104 0.69 -19.81 -3.30
C ARG A 104 -0.36 -20.29 -2.31
N HIS A 105 0.02 -21.21 -1.43
CA HIS A 105 -0.68 -21.50 -0.20
C HIS A 105 0.39 -21.75 0.87
N LEU A 106 0.60 -20.80 1.78
CA LEU A 106 0.90 -21.23 3.15
C LEU A 106 -0.30 -22.09 3.55
N PRO A 107 -0.12 -23.35 3.97
CA PRO A 107 -1.23 -24.16 4.44
C PRO A 107 -2.01 -23.31 5.44
N ALA A 108 -3.33 -23.40 5.40
CA ALA A 108 -4.17 -22.83 6.44
C ALA A 108 -3.69 -23.47 7.75
N ILE A 109 -2.73 -22.83 8.41
CA ILE A 109 -2.36 -23.14 9.77
C ILE A 109 -3.66 -22.83 10.48
N ARG A 110 -4.44 -23.89 10.74
CA ARG A 110 -5.43 -23.89 11.81
C ARG A 110 -4.68 -23.25 12.94
N GLN A 111 -5.01 -21.99 13.25
CA GLN A 111 -4.52 -21.29 14.41
C GLN A 111 -5.07 -22.09 15.58
N LYS A 112 -4.43 -23.22 15.89
CA LYS A 112 -4.32 -23.70 17.26
C LYS A 112 -3.88 -22.44 17.97
N ARG A 113 -4.74 -21.92 18.84
CA ARG A 113 -4.46 -20.74 19.66
C ARG A 113 -3.16 -21.04 20.42
N GLU A 114 -2.03 -20.81 19.78
CA GLU A 114 -0.77 -20.65 20.47
C GLU A 114 -1.04 -19.49 21.39
N SER A 115 -1.03 -19.79 22.68
CA SER A 115 -1.24 -18.81 23.74
C SER A 115 -0.44 -17.56 23.38
N ALA A 116 -1.14 -16.44 23.19
CA ALA A 116 -0.54 -15.22 22.67
C ALA A 116 0.75 -14.94 23.43
N ARG A 117 1.89 -14.99 22.73
CA ARG A 117 3.19 -14.83 23.39
C ARG A 117 3.29 -13.38 23.86
N GLN A 118 3.42 -13.17 25.16
CA GLN A 118 3.52 -11.84 25.73
C GLN A 118 4.97 -11.35 25.70
N LEU A 119 5.19 -10.19 25.08
CA LEU A 119 6.46 -9.47 25.12
C LEU A 119 6.50 -8.59 26.37
N GLN A 120 7.57 -8.73 27.16
CA GLN A 120 7.78 -7.97 28.39
C GLN A 120 8.12 -6.50 28.12
N GLN A 121 8.78 -6.23 26.99
CA GLN A 121 9.15 -4.90 26.56
C GLN A 121 8.59 -4.65 25.15
N THR A 122 8.12 -3.42 24.92
CA THR A 122 7.67 -2.99 23.60
C THR A 122 8.90 -2.62 22.77
N PRO A 123 9.23 -3.38 21.71
CA PRO A 123 10.33 -3.01 20.84
C PRO A 123 10.01 -1.68 20.15
N ARG A 124 11.03 -0.83 19.97
CA ARG A 124 10.85 0.49 19.34
C ARG A 124 10.49 0.40 17.86
N ALA A 125 11.01 -0.63 17.20
CA ALA A 125 10.71 -0.99 15.82
C ALA A 125 10.76 -2.51 15.68
N VAL A 126 9.99 -3.07 14.75
CA VAL A 126 10.08 -4.46 14.29
C VAL A 126 10.25 -4.49 12.79
N GLY A 127 10.91 -5.52 12.27
CA GLY A 127 11.10 -5.71 10.83
C GLY A 127 9.91 -6.41 10.19
N ILE A 128 9.58 -5.99 8.98
CA ILE A 128 8.58 -6.62 8.11
C ILE A 128 9.30 -7.12 6.86
N ASP A 129 9.11 -8.41 6.54
CA ASP A 129 9.61 -9.04 5.33
C ASP A 129 8.51 -9.84 4.61
N GLY A 130 8.72 -10.19 3.35
CA GLY A 130 7.76 -10.87 2.48
C GLY A 130 6.74 -9.93 1.82
N GLY A 131 6.90 -8.61 2.02
CA GLY A 131 6.16 -7.58 1.31
C GLY A 131 6.62 -7.42 -0.15
N ALA A 132 5.89 -6.60 -0.92
CA ALA A 132 6.19 -6.40 -2.34
C ALA A 132 7.45 -5.57 -2.62
N ASN A 133 7.88 -4.75 -1.65
CA ASN A 133 8.89 -3.71 -1.85
C ASN A 133 10.07 -3.81 -0.88
N GLY A 134 10.38 -5.03 -0.42
CA GLY A 134 11.53 -5.32 0.41
C GLY A 134 11.26 -5.18 1.91
N LEU A 135 12.35 -5.15 2.67
CA LEU A 135 12.33 -4.98 4.12
C LEU A 135 11.73 -3.62 4.49
N ALA A 136 10.98 -3.60 5.58
CA ALA A 136 10.41 -2.38 6.14
C ALA A 136 10.40 -2.42 7.66
N SER A 137 10.20 -1.25 8.26
CA SER A 137 10.02 -1.09 9.68
C SER A 137 8.53 -0.99 10.05
N ALA A 138 8.21 -1.34 11.29
CA ALA A 138 6.87 -1.21 11.83
C ALA A 138 6.90 -0.89 13.33
N ALA A 139 5.81 -0.30 13.83
CA ALA A 139 5.57 -0.12 15.26
C ALA A 139 4.38 -0.95 15.72
N PHE A 140 4.41 -1.38 16.98
CA PHE A 140 3.18 -1.68 17.69
C PHE A 140 2.40 -0.40 17.92
N ILE A 141 1.11 -0.43 17.62
CA ILE A 141 0.17 0.68 17.86
C ILE A 141 -0.86 0.35 18.94
N ALA A 142 -0.90 -0.92 19.37
CA ALA A 142 -1.78 -1.40 20.43
C ALA A 142 -1.16 -2.61 21.15
N GLY A 143 -1.67 -2.93 22.33
CA GLY A 143 -1.18 -4.03 23.17
C GLY A 143 -1.62 -5.43 22.73
N ASP A 144 -2.58 -5.51 21.80
CA ASP A 144 -3.16 -6.74 21.25
C ASP A 144 -2.38 -7.32 20.05
N GLY A 145 -1.16 -6.84 19.82
CA GLY A 145 -0.30 -7.32 18.74
C GLY A 145 -0.56 -6.67 17.38
N LEU A 146 -1.32 -5.58 17.33
CA LEU A 146 -1.53 -4.80 16.11
C LEU A 146 -0.32 -3.93 15.80
N LEU A 147 0.26 -4.15 14.62
CA LEU A 147 1.36 -3.38 14.05
C LEU A 147 0.86 -2.43 12.97
N ALA A 148 1.61 -1.34 12.77
CA ALA A 148 1.45 -0.42 11.65
C ALA A 148 2.78 -0.24 10.91
N THR A 149 2.71 -0.23 9.57
CA THR A 149 3.84 -0.03 8.64
C THR A 149 3.35 0.65 7.36
N THR A 150 4.21 0.84 6.37
CA THR A 150 3.81 1.43 5.08
C THR A 150 3.01 0.45 4.23
N SER A 151 2.01 0.96 3.52
CA SER A 151 1.27 0.16 2.54
C SER A 151 2.14 -0.21 1.34
N TYR A 152 3.13 0.64 1.04
CA TYR A 152 4.13 0.47 0.02
C TYR A 152 4.96 -0.78 0.29
N ALA A 153 5.53 -0.93 1.49
CA ALA A 153 6.30 -2.11 1.86
C ALA A 153 5.51 -3.42 1.68
N VAL A 154 4.29 -3.44 2.21
CA VAL A 154 3.44 -4.63 2.24
C VAL A 154 2.93 -5.01 0.84
N GLY A 155 2.54 -4.03 0.03
CA GLY A 155 1.90 -4.30 -1.27
C GLY A 155 0.67 -5.19 -1.14
N SER A 156 0.48 -6.12 -2.07
CA SER A 156 -0.67 -7.05 -2.07
C SER A 156 -0.49 -8.28 -1.17
N ALA A 157 0.49 -8.28 -0.25
CA ALA A 157 0.69 -9.42 0.64
C ALA A 157 -0.51 -9.62 1.58
N LEU A 158 -0.93 -10.88 1.75
CA LEU A 158 -1.93 -11.27 2.75
C LEU A 158 -1.29 -11.54 4.12
N ARG A 159 -0.03 -11.96 4.11
CA ARG A 159 0.77 -12.26 5.29
C ARG A 159 2.19 -11.77 5.06
N VAL A 160 2.86 -11.43 6.14
CA VAL A 160 4.25 -10.98 6.16
C VAL A 160 4.99 -11.68 7.30
N ALA A 161 6.30 -11.82 7.17
CA ALA A 161 7.17 -12.19 8.27
C ALA A 161 7.41 -10.95 9.14
N VAL A 162 7.32 -11.12 10.46
CA VAL A 162 7.56 -10.06 11.45
C VAL A 162 8.77 -10.47 12.27
N HIS A 163 9.85 -9.71 12.15
CA HIS A 163 11.10 -9.91 12.86
C HIS A 163 11.16 -9.01 14.09
N ILE A 164 11.20 -9.62 15.27
CA ILE A 164 11.34 -8.95 16.55
C ILE A 164 12.83 -9.03 16.93
N SER A 165 13.40 -7.93 17.45
CA SER A 165 14.80 -7.87 17.89
C SER A 165 15.21 -9.14 18.67
N GLY A 166 16.24 -9.86 18.21
CA GLY A 166 16.70 -11.12 18.81
C GLY A 166 16.28 -12.39 18.06
N GLU A 167 16.31 -12.37 16.72
CA GLU A 167 16.07 -13.52 15.81
C GLU A 167 14.68 -14.15 15.82
N GLN A 168 13.74 -13.62 16.62
CA GLN A 168 12.39 -14.17 16.63
C GLN A 168 11.59 -13.69 15.41
N GLU A 169 11.20 -14.64 14.57
CA GLU A 169 10.25 -14.41 13.48
C GLU A 169 8.87 -14.94 13.85
N VAL A 170 7.83 -14.14 13.61
CA VAL A 170 6.44 -14.60 13.67
C VAL A 170 5.70 -14.20 12.40
N SER A 171 4.69 -14.97 12.01
CA SER A 171 3.86 -14.59 10.87
C SER A 171 2.78 -13.60 11.27
N GLY A 172 2.76 -12.44 10.62
CA GLY A 172 1.71 -11.43 10.71
C GLY A 172 0.69 -11.57 9.58
N ALA A 173 -0.59 -11.36 9.88
CA ALA A 173 -1.66 -11.27 8.88
C ALA A 173 -1.94 -9.80 8.56
N VAL A 174 -1.91 -9.42 7.29
CA VAL A 174 -2.32 -8.08 6.86
C VAL A 174 -3.83 -8.00 7.01
N VAL A 175 -4.30 -7.12 7.90
CA VAL A 175 -5.72 -7.03 8.24
C VAL A 175 -6.42 -5.87 7.55
N ARG A 176 -5.66 -4.87 7.11
CA ARG A 176 -6.15 -3.71 6.37
C ARG A 176 -4.99 -2.99 5.68
N ARG A 177 -5.26 -2.41 4.52
CA ARG A 177 -4.40 -1.38 3.90
C ARG A 177 -5.22 -0.13 3.63
N TYR A 178 -4.53 1.00 3.70
CA TYR A 178 -5.00 2.32 3.32
C TYR A 178 -3.96 2.93 2.36
N PRO A 179 -3.97 2.54 1.07
CA PRO A 179 -3.01 3.03 0.09
C PRO A 179 -2.93 4.56 0.02
N GLN A 180 -4.08 5.24 0.16
CA GLN A 180 -4.18 6.71 0.18
C GLN A 180 -3.48 7.39 1.37
N HIS A 181 -3.11 6.61 2.39
CA HIS A 181 -2.37 7.08 3.57
C HIS A 181 -0.99 6.44 3.67
N ASP A 182 -0.59 5.66 2.66
CA ASP A 182 0.54 4.75 2.71
C ASP A 182 0.64 3.95 4.03
N LEU A 183 -0.48 3.39 4.49
CA LEU A 183 -0.55 2.67 5.76
C LEU A 183 -1.04 1.23 5.57
N ALA A 184 -0.40 0.29 6.26
CA ALA A 184 -0.87 -1.08 6.42
C ALA A 184 -0.96 -1.44 7.90
N LEU A 185 -2.00 -2.19 8.27
CA LEU A 185 -2.19 -2.74 9.60
C LEU A 185 -2.00 -4.25 9.56
N ILE A 186 -1.20 -4.77 10.48
CA ILE A 186 -0.82 -6.19 10.55
C ILE A 186 -1.16 -6.72 11.93
N ALA A 187 -1.95 -7.79 12.01
CA ALA A 187 -2.21 -8.50 13.25
C ALA A 187 -1.20 -9.62 13.45
N THR A 188 -0.68 -9.75 14.67
CA THR A 188 0.32 -10.78 15.04
C THR A 188 -0.20 -11.62 16.21
N PRO A 189 0.36 -12.82 16.45
CA PRO A 189 0.04 -13.62 17.64
C PRO A 189 0.71 -13.12 18.93
N LEU A 190 1.30 -11.92 18.90
CA LEU A 190 2.01 -11.33 20.03
C LEU A 190 1.06 -10.49 20.88
N SER A 191 1.36 -10.35 22.16
CA SER A 191 0.74 -9.32 23.00
C SER A 191 1.83 -8.54 23.72
N LEU A 192 1.55 -7.29 24.07
CA LEU A 192 2.48 -6.47 24.84
C LEU A 192 2.04 -6.39 26.30
N ALA A 193 2.98 -6.58 27.23
CA ALA A 193 2.74 -6.34 28.65
C ALA A 193 2.38 -4.87 28.93
N ARG A 194 2.89 -3.94 28.11
CA ARG A 194 2.61 -2.50 28.21
C ARG A 194 2.25 -1.95 26.84
N LYS A 195 1.22 -1.10 26.79
CA LYS A 195 0.88 -0.37 25.56
C LYS A 195 2.04 0.57 25.19
N PRO A 196 2.32 0.77 23.90
CA PRO A 196 3.25 1.82 23.46
C PRO A 196 2.85 3.16 24.06
N ALA A 197 3.84 3.94 24.53
CA ALA A 197 3.60 5.33 24.91
C ALA A 197 3.34 6.13 23.63
N ILE A 198 2.19 6.77 23.52
CA ILE A 198 1.77 7.51 22.33
C ILE A 198 1.66 8.99 22.69
N ALA A 199 2.24 9.85 21.86
CA ALA A 199 2.20 11.28 22.08
C ALA A 199 0.78 11.83 21.89
N PRO A 200 0.38 12.85 22.68
CA PRO A 200 -0.92 13.47 22.50
C PRO A 200 -1.01 14.18 21.13
N PRO A 201 -2.20 14.28 20.51
CA PRO A 201 -2.36 14.90 19.19
C PRO A 201 -1.85 16.35 19.09
N SER A 202 -1.85 17.08 20.21
CA SER A 202 -1.37 18.46 20.31
C SER A 202 0.15 18.61 20.22
N LEU A 203 0.92 17.51 20.36
CA LEU A 203 2.38 17.55 20.44
C LEU A 203 3.07 17.72 19.08
N ALA A 204 2.34 17.63 17.96
CA ALA A 204 2.87 17.81 16.61
C ALA A 204 3.13 19.30 16.28
N ALA A 205 3.91 19.96 17.14
CA ALA A 205 4.35 21.33 16.94
C ALA A 205 5.48 21.40 15.91
N GLU A 206 5.56 22.54 15.23
CA GLU A 206 6.67 22.85 14.33
C GLU A 206 8.01 22.79 15.10
N ASN A 207 9.06 22.32 14.43
CA ASN A 207 10.42 22.17 14.97
C ASN A 207 10.58 21.13 16.10
N LEU A 208 9.58 20.28 16.34
CA LEU A 208 9.74 19.16 17.27
C LEU A 208 10.85 18.22 16.78
N SER A 209 11.88 18.04 17.60
CA SER A 209 12.93 17.03 17.34
C SER A 209 12.41 15.62 17.56
N PHE A 210 12.83 14.70 16.69
CA PHE A 210 12.46 13.29 16.79
C PHE A 210 13.65 12.37 16.50
N THR A 211 13.51 11.11 16.93
CA THR A 211 14.36 10.00 16.50
C THR A 211 13.50 8.91 15.86
N ALA A 212 13.80 8.57 14.61
CA ALA A 212 13.21 7.43 13.92
C ALA A 212 14.09 6.18 14.08
N PHE A 213 13.46 5.02 14.28
CA PHE A 213 14.13 3.75 14.46
C PHE A 213 13.79 2.79 13.33
N SER A 214 14.79 2.26 12.65
CA SER A 214 14.60 1.17 11.68
C SER A 214 14.79 -0.18 12.35
N SER A 215 14.12 -1.21 11.82
CA SER A 215 14.33 -2.61 12.17
C SER A 215 15.75 -3.10 11.90
N THR A 216 16.48 -2.44 11.00
CA THR A 216 17.91 -2.69 10.74
C THR A 216 18.82 -2.23 11.87
N GLY A 217 18.28 -1.52 12.88
CA GLY A 217 19.03 -0.89 13.96
C GLY A 217 19.50 0.52 13.65
N ALA A 218 19.33 1.00 12.41
CA ALA A 218 19.63 2.37 12.04
C ALA A 218 18.74 3.37 12.81
N ARG A 219 19.32 4.53 13.11
CA ARG A 219 18.66 5.61 13.84
C ARG A 219 18.81 6.90 13.05
N LEU A 220 17.69 7.53 12.71
CA LEU A 220 17.66 8.83 12.04
C LEU A 220 17.18 9.89 13.02
N ARG A 221 17.85 11.03 13.08
CA ARG A 221 17.42 12.18 13.88
C ARG A 221 16.98 13.28 12.94
N GLY A 222 15.82 13.87 13.24
CA GLY A 222 15.25 14.92 12.42
C GLY A 222 14.44 15.91 13.23
N GLN A 223 13.83 16.86 12.52
CA GLN A 223 12.90 17.83 13.04
C GLN A 223 11.64 17.82 12.18
N LEU A 224 10.49 17.99 12.83
CA LEU A 224 9.24 18.24 12.13
C LEU A 224 9.28 19.64 11.53
N SER A 225 9.03 19.74 10.23
CA SER A 225 8.89 21.01 9.54
C SER A 225 7.44 21.50 9.60
N ARG A 226 7.25 22.77 9.26
CA ARG A 226 5.94 23.40 9.24
C ARG A 226 5.03 22.74 8.22
N ALA A 227 4.05 21.99 8.69
CA ALA A 227 2.98 21.49 7.84
C ALA A 227 2.20 22.67 7.25
N ASP A 228 1.78 22.52 5.99
CA ASP A 228 1.04 23.54 5.25
C ASP A 228 -0.18 24.01 6.07
N ARG A 229 -0.24 25.31 6.41
CA ARG A 229 -1.06 25.85 7.52
C ARG A 229 -2.58 25.81 7.29
N GLY A 230 -3.05 25.23 6.19
CA GLY A 230 -4.44 25.33 5.75
C GLY A 230 -5.33 24.11 6.02
N ARG A 231 -4.77 22.93 6.32
CA ARG A 231 -5.58 21.70 6.49
C ARG A 231 -5.04 20.81 7.60
N SER A 232 -5.97 20.18 8.33
CA SER A 232 -5.67 19.03 9.19
C SER A 232 -5.23 17.86 8.31
N THR A 233 -3.98 17.86 7.88
CA THR A 233 -3.41 16.76 7.11
C THR A 233 -3.05 15.61 8.06
N PRO A 234 -3.17 14.35 7.61
CA PRO A 234 -2.70 13.20 8.38
C PRO A 234 -1.17 13.09 8.42
N TRP A 235 -0.47 14.03 7.78
CA TRP A 235 0.96 14.01 7.54
C TRP A 235 1.71 14.95 8.47
N LEU A 236 2.92 14.55 8.83
CA LEU A 236 3.95 15.34 9.46
C LEU A 236 5.04 15.54 8.41
N ALA A 237 5.35 16.80 8.11
CA ALA A 237 6.48 17.12 7.26
C ALA A 237 7.77 16.98 8.09
N THR A 238 8.83 16.43 7.49
CA THR A 238 10.12 16.23 8.16
C THR A 238 11.22 16.94 7.39
N ASN A 239 12.43 16.96 7.95
CA ASN A 239 13.64 17.37 7.24
C ASN A 239 14.51 16.18 6.77
N ILE A 240 13.98 14.96 6.84
CA ILE A 240 14.67 13.74 6.39
C ILE A 240 14.36 13.56 4.92
N HIS A 241 15.37 13.32 4.08
CA HIS A 241 15.12 12.96 2.67
C HIS A 241 14.82 11.47 2.52
N PRO A 242 13.92 11.05 1.61
CA PRO A 242 13.59 9.64 1.42
C PRO A 242 14.78 8.73 1.11
N ILE A 243 15.84 9.25 0.49
CA ILE A 243 17.07 8.50 0.20
C ILE A 243 17.85 8.11 1.46
N GLN A 244 17.60 8.78 2.58
CA GLN A 244 18.24 8.49 3.87
C GLN A 244 17.52 7.36 4.63
N LEU A 245 16.31 6.96 4.19
CA LEU A 245 15.58 5.86 4.81
C LEU A 245 16.31 4.53 4.54
N PRO A 246 16.63 3.76 5.60
CA PRO A 246 17.40 2.53 5.49
C PRO A 246 16.62 1.37 4.85
N ASP A 247 15.29 1.46 4.80
CA ASP A 247 14.39 0.40 4.34
C ASP A 247 13.18 0.99 3.57
N ALA A 248 12.15 0.19 3.26
CA ALA A 248 10.96 0.63 2.52
C ALA A 248 10.04 1.60 3.29
N GLY A 249 10.45 2.03 4.50
CA GLY A 249 9.74 2.96 5.37
C GLY A 249 9.04 2.25 6.53
N GLY A 250 8.18 2.99 7.20
CA GLY A 250 7.48 2.56 8.40
C GLY A 250 8.31 2.72 9.67
N ASP A 251 9.45 3.42 9.60
CA ASP A 251 10.31 3.72 10.73
C ASP A 251 9.52 4.52 11.77
N PRO A 252 9.36 4.02 13.02
CA PRO A 252 8.58 4.72 14.01
C PRO A 252 9.35 5.92 14.56
N LEU A 253 8.69 7.08 14.59
CA LEU A 253 9.24 8.33 15.12
C LEU A 253 8.90 8.45 16.60
N TYR A 254 9.89 8.75 17.41
CA TYR A 254 9.71 9.05 18.83
C TYR A 254 10.20 10.45 19.15
N ASP A 255 9.50 11.14 20.05
CA ASP A 255 9.96 12.39 20.64
C ASP A 255 11.08 12.16 21.68
N ALA A 256 11.51 13.24 22.34
CA ALA A 256 12.53 13.19 23.38
C ALA A 256 12.10 12.41 24.63
N GLN A 257 10.79 12.29 24.87
CA GLN A 257 10.19 11.56 25.98
C GLN A 257 10.01 10.06 25.65
N GLY A 258 10.34 9.65 24.43
CA GLY A 258 10.15 8.26 23.97
C GLY A 258 8.69 7.92 23.69
N GLN A 259 7.84 8.92 23.41
CA GLN A 259 6.48 8.71 22.95
C GLN A 259 6.46 8.61 21.43
N LEU A 260 5.71 7.63 20.91
CA LEU A 260 5.50 7.43 19.48
C LEU A 260 4.66 8.58 18.93
N ILE A 261 5.17 9.30 17.93
CA ILE A 261 4.48 10.44 17.29
C ILE A 261 3.97 10.12 15.88
N GLY A 262 4.54 9.11 15.20
CA GLY A 262 4.15 8.73 13.84
C GLY A 262 5.04 7.66 13.23
N LEU A 263 4.86 7.41 11.92
CA LEU A 263 5.70 6.51 11.12
C LEU A 263 6.23 7.23 9.88
N LEU A 264 7.53 7.18 9.61
CA LEU A 264 8.12 7.73 8.39
C LEU A 264 7.67 6.90 7.19
N THR A 265 7.43 7.57 6.06
CA THR A 265 7.06 6.93 4.80
C THR A 265 8.03 7.38 3.70
N ARG A 266 8.01 6.70 2.56
CA ARG A 266 8.77 7.14 1.37
C ARG A 266 8.05 8.21 0.56
N ASN A 267 6.84 8.61 0.95
CA ASN A 267 6.18 9.76 0.35
C ASN A 267 6.96 11.03 0.69
N SER A 268 6.98 11.97 -0.25
CA SER A 268 7.68 13.23 -0.09
C SER A 268 6.74 14.42 -0.28
N ASP A 269 7.03 15.51 0.41
CA ASP A 269 6.39 16.79 0.17
C ASP A 269 6.97 17.50 -1.06
N ASN A 270 6.52 18.73 -1.32
CA ASN A 270 7.00 19.54 -2.44
C ASN A 270 8.47 19.95 -2.33
N SER A 271 9.07 19.85 -1.13
CA SER A 271 10.51 20.09 -0.92
C SER A 271 11.35 18.83 -1.16
N GLY A 272 10.70 17.67 -1.40
CA GLY A 272 11.36 16.39 -1.55
C GLY A 272 11.75 15.74 -0.22
N ALA A 273 11.30 16.30 0.92
CA ALA A 273 11.51 15.70 2.23
C ALA A 273 10.45 14.64 2.51
N ALA A 274 10.84 13.59 3.22
CA ALA A 274 9.99 12.47 3.58
C ALA A 274 8.86 12.93 4.51
N LEU A 275 7.68 12.36 4.30
CA LEU A 275 6.50 12.56 5.14
C LEU A 275 6.39 11.43 6.15
N ALA A 276 5.91 11.76 7.36
CA ALA A 276 5.49 10.77 8.33
C ALA A 276 3.96 10.83 8.53
N ILE A 277 3.32 9.67 8.73
CA ILE A 277 1.90 9.62 9.10
C ILE A 277 1.74 9.80 10.61
N LYS A 278 0.82 10.68 11.03
CA LYS A 278 0.54 10.97 12.45
C LYS A 278 0.04 9.73 13.19
N ILE A 279 0.58 9.46 14.38
CA ILE A 279 0.12 8.34 15.21
C ILE A 279 -1.37 8.45 15.58
N SER A 280 -1.87 9.66 15.83
CA SER A 280 -3.29 9.90 16.13
C SER A 280 -4.20 9.52 14.95
N HIS A 281 -3.76 9.76 13.72
CA HIS A 281 -4.49 9.34 12.52
C HIS A 281 -4.45 7.81 12.35
N ILE A 282 -3.30 7.18 12.61
CA ILE A 282 -3.18 5.71 12.60
C ILE A 282 -4.12 5.08 13.65
N GLN A 283 -4.19 5.64 14.85
CA GLN A 283 -5.11 5.18 15.89
C GLN A 283 -6.57 5.29 15.45
N ALA A 284 -6.97 6.42 14.86
CA ALA A 284 -8.33 6.61 14.36
C ALA A 284 -8.71 5.58 13.29
N LEU A 285 -7.78 5.26 12.37
CA LEU A 285 -7.97 4.22 11.36
C LEU A 285 -8.05 2.82 11.99
N ALA A 286 -7.19 2.51 12.96
CA ALA A 286 -7.23 1.25 13.69
C ALA A 286 -8.54 1.05 14.47
N ASP A 287 -9.07 2.12 15.07
CA ASP A 287 -10.38 2.08 15.73
C ASP A 287 -11.52 1.91 14.73
N GLY A 288 -11.42 2.53 13.55
CA GLY A 288 -12.32 2.26 12.42
C GLY A 288 -12.33 0.79 12.04
N LEU A 289 -11.15 0.18 11.86
CA LEU A 289 -11.00 -1.25 11.57
C LEU A 289 -11.64 -2.13 12.65
N ARG A 290 -11.48 -1.79 13.93
CA ARG A 290 -12.12 -2.54 15.04
C ARG A 290 -13.63 -2.52 14.94
N ARG A 291 -14.24 -1.35 14.67
CA ARG A 291 -15.69 -1.22 14.45
C ARG A 291 -16.15 -2.00 13.23
N GLU A 292 -15.44 -1.88 12.10
CA GLU A 292 -15.75 -2.65 10.89
C GLU A 292 -15.71 -4.17 11.16
N ARG A 293 -14.73 -4.66 11.91
CA ARG A 293 -14.62 -6.08 12.28
C ARG A 293 -15.69 -6.54 13.26
N GLN A 294 -16.16 -5.67 14.15
CA GLN A 294 -17.31 -6.00 15.01
C GLN A 294 -18.57 -6.20 14.18
N LEU A 295 -18.80 -5.36 13.17
CA LEU A 295 -19.91 -5.51 12.24
C LEU A 295 -19.72 -6.71 11.31
N LEU A 296 -18.48 -6.96 10.88
CA LEU A 296 -18.12 -7.96 9.87
C LEU A 296 -17.05 -8.95 10.40
N PRO A 297 -17.37 -9.80 11.39
CA PRO A 297 -16.38 -10.63 12.11
C PRO A 297 -15.69 -11.70 11.23
N HIS A 298 -16.26 -11.98 10.06
CA HIS A 298 -15.74 -12.98 9.12
C HIS A 298 -15.30 -12.38 7.79
N ALA A 299 -15.26 -11.05 7.66
CA ALA A 299 -14.72 -10.43 6.46
C ALA A 299 -13.22 -10.75 6.33
N GLY A 300 -12.83 -11.15 5.13
CA GLY A 300 -11.46 -11.25 4.70
C GLY A 300 -10.89 -9.88 4.34
N TYR A 301 -9.64 -9.86 3.92
CA TYR A 301 -8.92 -8.66 3.49
C TYR A 301 -8.70 -8.74 1.97
N CYS A 302 -9.04 -7.68 1.25
CA CYS A 302 -8.78 -7.57 -0.18
C CYS A 302 -7.34 -7.05 -0.40
N PRO A 303 -6.44 -7.85 -1.00
CA PRO A 303 -5.04 -7.44 -1.19
C PRO A 303 -4.86 -6.29 -2.19
N THR A 304 -5.84 -6.07 -3.08
CA THR A 304 -5.79 -5.04 -4.12
C THR A 304 -6.16 -3.67 -3.57
N CYS A 305 -7.40 -3.49 -3.09
CA CYS A 305 -7.85 -2.18 -2.59
C CYS A 305 -7.58 -1.95 -1.10
N GLY A 306 -7.23 -3.01 -0.36
CA GLY A 306 -6.97 -2.93 1.07
C GLY A 306 -8.20 -3.02 1.96
N SER A 307 -9.41 -3.08 1.39
CA SER A 307 -10.68 -3.10 2.12
C SER A 307 -11.00 -4.47 2.74
N LEU A 308 -11.89 -4.47 3.74
CA LEU A 308 -12.51 -5.71 4.20
C LEU A 308 -13.52 -6.18 3.15
N THR A 309 -13.60 -7.50 2.97
CA THR A 309 -14.46 -8.15 1.98
C THR A 309 -15.17 -9.35 2.58
N GLN A 310 -16.49 -9.43 2.43
CA GLN A 310 -17.30 -10.57 2.80
C GLN A 310 -17.45 -11.58 1.66
N ALA A 311 -17.09 -11.22 0.43
CA ALA A 311 -17.31 -12.07 -0.74
C ALA A 311 -16.79 -13.51 -0.54
N GLY A 312 -15.57 -13.66 0.00
CA GLY A 312 -14.99 -14.99 0.26
C GLY A 312 -15.82 -15.86 1.22
N ARG A 313 -16.53 -15.25 2.19
CA ARG A 313 -17.40 -15.98 3.14
C ARG A 313 -18.56 -16.69 2.43
N TYR A 314 -19.08 -16.08 1.37
CA TYR A 314 -20.24 -16.61 0.63
C TYR A 314 -19.82 -17.33 -0.67
N GLY A 315 -18.53 -17.64 -0.83
CA GLY A 315 -17.99 -18.28 -2.04
C GLY A 315 -17.83 -17.35 -3.24
N GLY A 316 -17.90 -16.04 -3.02
CA GLY A 316 -17.62 -15.01 -4.02
C GLY A 316 -16.13 -14.95 -4.36
N ARG A 317 -15.82 -14.70 -5.64
CA ARG A 317 -14.43 -14.69 -6.15
C ARG A 317 -13.85 -13.30 -6.34
N SER A 318 -14.64 -12.25 -6.14
CA SER A 318 -14.17 -10.88 -6.29
C SER A 318 -14.60 -10.00 -5.13
N CYS A 319 -13.76 -9.02 -4.80
CA CYS A 319 -14.04 -8.03 -3.79
C CYS A 319 -15.29 -7.20 -4.17
N GLU A 320 -16.24 -7.06 -3.25
CA GLU A 320 -17.43 -6.23 -3.44
C GLU A 320 -17.13 -4.72 -3.50
N THR A 321 -15.96 -4.28 -3.00
CA THR A 321 -15.56 -2.87 -3.03
C THR A 321 -14.90 -2.46 -4.35
N CYS A 322 -13.97 -3.28 -4.87
CA CYS A 322 -13.16 -2.90 -6.03
C CYS A 322 -13.19 -3.90 -7.18
N GLY A 323 -13.95 -5.00 -7.06
CA GLY A 323 -14.08 -6.01 -8.11
C GLY A 323 -12.85 -6.88 -8.39
N SER A 324 -11.75 -6.68 -7.66
CA SER A 324 -10.54 -7.48 -7.86
C SER A 324 -10.78 -8.94 -7.49
N ALA A 325 -10.14 -9.86 -8.22
CA ALA A 325 -10.16 -11.26 -7.85
C ALA A 325 -9.56 -11.46 -6.45
N LEU A 326 -10.25 -12.24 -5.62
CA LEU A 326 -9.76 -12.68 -4.33
C LEU A 326 -9.01 -13.99 -4.51
N ALA A 327 -7.94 -14.17 -3.74
CA ALA A 327 -7.31 -15.48 -3.66
C ALA A 327 -8.32 -16.48 -3.08
N ALA A 328 -8.25 -17.73 -3.52
CA ALA A 328 -8.97 -18.79 -2.82
C ALA A 328 -8.23 -18.98 -1.48
N ASP A 329 -8.67 -18.26 -0.44
CA ASP A 329 -7.95 -18.09 0.84
C ASP A 329 -7.84 -19.37 1.69
N GLY A 330 -7.64 -20.55 1.10
CA GLY A 330 -7.49 -21.85 1.78
C GLY A 330 -8.69 -22.28 2.63
N ARG A 331 -9.66 -21.39 2.86
CA ARG A 331 -10.96 -21.63 3.49
C ARG A 331 -11.83 -22.29 2.44
N GLY A 332 -11.57 -23.58 2.24
CA GLY A 332 -12.39 -24.53 1.52
C GLY A 332 -13.06 -23.98 0.27
N ALA A 333 -12.41 -24.15 -0.88
CA ALA A 333 -13.06 -24.15 -2.20
C ALA A 333 -14.18 -25.21 -2.34
N SER A 334 -14.58 -25.86 -1.23
CA SER A 334 -15.52 -26.96 -1.12
C SER A 334 -16.91 -26.56 -0.63
N ALA A 335 -17.14 -25.31 -0.21
CA ALA A 335 -18.49 -24.83 0.06
C ALA A 335 -19.09 -24.30 -1.25
N GLU A 336 -20.23 -24.85 -1.66
CA GLU A 336 -20.99 -24.28 -2.78
C GLU A 336 -21.29 -22.79 -2.48
N PRO A 337 -21.15 -21.88 -3.46
CA PRO A 337 -21.40 -20.47 -3.24
C PRO A 337 -22.84 -20.25 -2.77
N ASP A 338 -23.01 -19.54 -1.65
CA ASP A 338 -24.33 -19.12 -1.17
C ASP A 338 -24.85 -18.05 -2.12
N ARG A 339 -25.78 -18.47 -2.99
CA ARG A 339 -26.17 -17.66 -4.12
C ARG A 339 -27.01 -16.46 -3.74
N ASP A 340 -27.80 -16.57 -2.69
CA ASP A 340 -28.70 -15.53 -2.22
C ASP A 340 -27.92 -14.49 -1.40
N ALA A 341 -27.00 -14.94 -0.54
CA ALA A 341 -26.12 -14.03 0.18
C ALA A 341 -25.21 -13.24 -0.77
N LEU A 342 -24.64 -13.86 -1.81
CA LEU A 342 -23.87 -13.14 -2.83
C LEU A 342 -24.72 -12.15 -3.62
N ARG A 343 -25.98 -12.51 -3.91
CA ARG A 343 -26.91 -11.63 -4.60
C ARG A 343 -27.20 -10.38 -3.78
N GLN A 344 -27.41 -10.53 -2.47
CA GLN A 344 -27.60 -9.42 -1.55
C GLN A 344 -26.32 -8.59 -1.40
N LEU A 345 -25.16 -9.23 -1.26
CA LEU A 345 -23.87 -8.57 -1.06
C LEU A 345 -23.49 -7.66 -2.23
N TYR A 346 -23.65 -8.15 -3.46
CA TYR A 346 -23.31 -7.38 -4.66
C TYR A 346 -24.44 -6.46 -5.14
N GLY A 347 -25.59 -6.45 -4.46
CA GLY A 347 -26.76 -5.66 -4.84
C GLY A 347 -27.19 -5.93 -6.28
N GLU A 348 -27.43 -7.21 -6.63
CA GLU A 348 -27.82 -7.56 -8.01
C GLU A 348 -29.02 -6.72 -8.48
N SER A 349 -28.77 -5.91 -9.50
CA SER A 349 -29.76 -5.04 -10.13
C SER A 349 -30.41 -5.73 -11.33
N GLU A 350 -31.26 -5.03 -12.08
CA GLU A 350 -31.85 -5.55 -13.32
C GLU A 350 -30.85 -5.66 -14.49
N ALA A 351 -29.55 -5.50 -14.24
CA ALA A 351 -28.51 -5.64 -15.26
C ALA A 351 -28.56 -6.99 -16.00
N GLN A 352 -28.05 -7.00 -17.24
CA GLN A 352 -27.95 -8.23 -18.01
C GLN A 352 -27.18 -9.31 -17.23
N PRO A 353 -27.71 -10.55 -17.17
CA PRO A 353 -27.09 -11.62 -16.42
C PRO A 353 -25.75 -12.01 -17.04
N CYS A 354 -24.76 -12.26 -16.19
CA CYS A 354 -23.47 -12.79 -16.57
C CYS A 354 -23.62 -14.05 -17.43
N THR A 355 -22.98 -14.11 -18.61
CA THR A 355 -23.06 -15.27 -19.51
C THR A 355 -22.47 -16.55 -18.91
N HIS A 356 -21.58 -16.43 -17.92
CA HIS A 356 -20.91 -17.56 -17.29
C HIS A 356 -21.61 -18.10 -16.04
N CYS A 357 -22.09 -17.20 -15.16
CA CYS A 357 -22.69 -17.61 -13.88
C CYS A 357 -24.15 -17.18 -13.70
N ARG A 358 -24.73 -16.51 -14.71
CA ARG A 358 -26.11 -15.97 -14.75
C ARG A 358 -26.46 -14.92 -13.70
N ALA A 359 -25.50 -14.47 -12.90
CA ALA A 359 -25.72 -13.43 -11.90
C ALA A 359 -25.92 -12.06 -12.52
N ARG A 360 -26.84 -11.28 -11.97
CA ARG A 360 -27.13 -9.91 -12.41
C ARG A 360 -26.36 -8.88 -11.58
N VAL A 361 -25.06 -9.12 -11.43
CA VAL A 361 -24.15 -8.19 -10.76
C VAL A 361 -23.55 -7.22 -11.76
N GLY A 362 -23.07 -6.07 -11.27
CA GLY A 362 -22.22 -5.18 -12.04
C GLY A 362 -20.97 -5.87 -12.61
N GLN A 363 -20.31 -5.18 -13.52
CA GLN A 363 -19.05 -5.63 -14.10
C GLN A 363 -17.94 -4.65 -13.70
N TYR A 364 -16.74 -5.18 -13.46
CA TYR A 364 -15.53 -4.39 -13.27
C TYR A 364 -14.49 -4.82 -14.30
N GLU A 365 -14.02 -3.89 -15.13
CA GLU A 365 -13.11 -4.18 -16.27
C GLU A 365 -13.64 -5.30 -17.20
N GLY A 366 -14.95 -5.28 -17.45
CA GLY A 366 -15.64 -6.31 -18.24
C GLY A 366 -15.69 -7.67 -17.58
N ARG A 367 -15.28 -7.83 -16.31
CA ARG A 367 -15.40 -9.07 -15.54
C ARG A 367 -16.62 -9.02 -14.65
N CYS A 368 -17.37 -10.11 -14.60
CA CYS A 368 -18.48 -10.26 -13.66
C CYS A 368 -17.95 -10.19 -12.21
N LEU A 369 -18.53 -9.30 -11.39
CA LEU A 369 -18.16 -9.15 -9.97
C LEU A 369 -18.37 -10.41 -9.13
N ARG A 370 -19.12 -11.41 -9.62
CA ARG A 370 -19.41 -12.63 -8.88
C ARG A 370 -18.43 -13.77 -9.23
N CYS A 371 -18.31 -14.08 -10.51
CA CYS A 371 -17.50 -15.22 -10.97
C CYS A 371 -16.11 -14.81 -11.49
N GLY A 372 -15.83 -13.52 -11.65
CA GLY A 372 -14.57 -12.99 -12.16
C GLY A 372 -14.32 -13.24 -13.66
N GLN A 373 -15.25 -13.87 -14.37
CA GLN A 373 -15.13 -14.17 -15.80
C GLN A 373 -15.39 -12.92 -16.64
N ARG A 374 -14.54 -12.70 -17.65
CA ARG A 374 -14.76 -11.66 -18.65
C ARG A 374 -16.06 -11.94 -19.40
N GLN A 375 -16.93 -10.94 -19.43
CA GLN A 375 -18.09 -10.94 -20.31
C GLN A 375 -17.59 -10.68 -21.72
N SER A 376 -17.95 -11.57 -22.64
CA SER A 376 -17.83 -11.27 -24.06
C SER A 376 -18.71 -10.05 -24.34
N SER A 377 -18.09 -8.92 -24.67
CA SER A 377 -18.76 -7.74 -25.20
C SER A 377 -19.30 -8.05 -26.60
N ARG A 378 -20.27 -8.95 -26.69
CA ARG A 378 -21.07 -9.17 -27.89
C ARG A 378 -22.37 -8.41 -27.67
N ALA A 379 -22.60 -7.42 -28.55
CA ALA A 379 -23.76 -6.53 -28.62
C ALA A 379 -23.64 -5.18 -27.88
N ALA A 380 -22.84 -4.27 -28.45
CA ALA A 380 -23.13 -2.83 -28.43
C ALA A 380 -22.93 -2.17 -29.82
N ALA A 381 -22.98 -2.97 -30.90
CA ALA A 381 -22.79 -2.52 -32.30
C ALA A 381 -24.04 -2.75 -33.16
N SER A 382 -25.22 -2.73 -32.54
CA SER A 382 -26.52 -2.77 -33.22
C SER A 382 -27.43 -1.77 -32.51
N GLY A 383 -27.17 -0.50 -32.79
CA GLY A 383 -27.92 0.68 -32.36
C GLY A 383 -27.52 1.84 -33.26
#